data_AF-A0A7S3L4A7-F1
#
_entry.id   AF-A0A7S3L4A7-F1
#
_cell.length_a   1.000
_cell.length_b   1.000
_cell.length_c   1.000
_cell.angle_alpha   90.00
_cell.angle_beta   90.00
_cell.angle_gamma   90.00
#
_symmetry.space_group_name_H-M   'P 1'
#
loop_
_entity.id
_entity.type
_entity.pdbx_description
1 polymer ?
#
loop_
_entity_poly.entity_id
_entity_poly.type
_entity_poly.pdbx_seq_one_letter_code
_entity_poly.pdbx_strand_id
1 'polypeptide(L)'
;IQLTSQQLLLQQKILVACRDGDRQDLEACLEDPRDRWIVNIPAPAESEFSGQTALHVVCTHIQVELLFVLLQDFRADSNALDIHGTTPLICLVRLGTLRDDNGRK
;
A
#
# COMPACT_ATOMS: atom_id res chain seq x y z
N ILE A 1 10.09 -11.61 -9.67
CA ILE A 1 9.21 -11.57 -10.87
C ILE A 1 9.53 -10.26 -11.57
N GLN A 2 9.80 -10.25 -12.87
CA GLN A 2 9.93 -8.99 -13.61
C GLN A 2 8.55 -8.54 -14.07
N LEU A 3 8.15 -7.33 -13.67
CA LEU A 3 6.93 -6.69 -14.14
C LEU A 3 7.11 -6.17 -15.57
N THR A 4 6.04 -6.18 -16.35
CA THR A 4 6.02 -5.44 -17.61
C THR A 4 5.99 -3.94 -17.35
N SER A 5 6.38 -3.12 -18.34
CA SER A 5 6.30 -1.65 -18.22
C SER A 5 4.88 -1.17 -17.89
N GLN A 6 3.87 -1.86 -18.40
CA GLN A 6 2.47 -1.56 -18.09
C GLN A 6 2.13 -1.88 -16.63
N GLN A 7 2.57 -3.03 -16.12
CA GLN A 7 2.32 -3.41 -14.72
C GLN A 7 3.08 -2.52 -13.74
N LEU A 8 4.26 -2.02 -14.10
CA LEU A 8 5.00 -1.06 -13.28
C LEU A 8 4.25 0.27 -13.18
N LEU A 9 3.72 0.78 -14.30
CA LEU A 9 2.88 1.98 -14.30
C LEU A 9 1.60 1.76 -13.49
N LEU A 10 1.00 0.57 -13.60
CA LEU A 10 -0.19 0.22 -12.83
C LEU A 10 0.10 0.13 -11.33
N GLN A 11 1.21 -0.50 -10.94
CA GLN A 11 1.68 -0.54 -9.55
C GLN A 11 1.82 0.88 -9.00
N GLN A 12 2.45 1.79 -9.75
CA GLN A 12 2.61 3.18 -9.33
C GLN A 12 1.25 3.86 -9.09
N LYS A 13 0.29 3.70 -10.00
CA LYS A 13 -1.06 4.26 -9.83
C LYS A 13 -1.79 3.70 -8.61
N ILE A 14 -1.70 2.40 -8.38
CA ILE A 14 -2.27 1.75 -7.19
C ILE A 14 -1.71 2.38 -5.92
N LEU A 15 -0.38 2.55 -5.83
CA LEU A 15 0.27 3.12 -4.65
C LEU A 15 -0.11 4.58 -4.44
N VAL A 16 -0.24 5.37 -5.52
CA VAL A 16 -0.72 6.76 -5.45
C VAL A 16 -2.18 6.82 -4.96
N ALA A 17 -3.07 6.00 -5.51
CA ALA A 17 -4.46 5.93 -5.04
C ALA A 17 -4.54 5.52 -3.56
N CYS A 18 -3.70 4.57 -3.13
CA CYS A 18 -3.57 4.14 -1.73
C CYS A 18 -3.05 5.25 -0.81
N ARG A 19 -2.17 6.12 -1.29
CA ARG A 19 -1.66 7.27 -0.53
C ARG A 19 -2.74 8.32 -0.35
N ASP A 20 -3.40 8.66 -1.45
CA ASP A 20 -4.36 9.76 -1.52
C ASP A 20 -5.74 9.38 -0.95
N GLY A 21 -5.99 8.07 -0.76
CA GLY A 21 -7.25 7.57 -0.21
C GLY A 21 -8.35 7.43 -1.27
N ASP A 22 -7.99 7.47 -2.55
CA ASP A 22 -8.93 7.43 -3.66
C ASP A 22 -9.35 5.99 -3.96
N ARG A 23 -10.52 5.62 -3.45
CA ARG A 23 -11.13 4.31 -3.68
C ARG A 23 -11.48 4.07 -5.15
N GLN A 24 -11.99 5.09 -5.83
CA GLN A 24 -12.49 4.94 -7.20
C GLN A 24 -11.32 4.65 -8.14
N ASP A 25 -10.23 5.39 -7.98
CA ASP A 25 -9.00 5.17 -8.74
C ASP A 25 -8.36 3.81 -8.41
N LEU A 26 -8.39 3.38 -7.14
CA LEU A 26 -7.92 2.05 -6.75
C LEU A 26 -8.72 0.93 -7.44
N GLU A 27 -10.05 1.01 -7.39
CA GLU A 27 -10.93 0.01 -8.00
C GLU A 27 -10.79 0.01 -9.53
N ALA A 28 -10.65 1.19 -10.16
CA ALA A 28 -10.40 1.31 -11.59
C ALA A 28 -9.05 0.69 -12.00
N CYS A 29 -8.00 0.87 -11.18
CA CYS A 29 -6.71 0.21 -11.42
C CYS A 29 -6.77 -1.31 -11.29
N LEU A 30 -7.72 -1.84 -10.50
CA LEU A 30 -7.85 -3.26 -10.17
C LEU A 30 -9.08 -3.92 -10.79
N GLU A 31 -9.61 -3.30 -11.86
CA GLU A 31 -10.76 -3.79 -12.62
C GLU A 31 -10.46 -5.18 -13.21
N ASP A 32 -9.30 -5.34 -13.83
CA ASP A 32 -8.85 -6.63 -14.37
C ASP A 32 -8.39 -7.57 -13.24
N PRO A 33 -9.04 -8.73 -13.04
CA PRO A 33 -8.65 -9.70 -12.02
C PRO A 33 -7.19 -10.19 -12.16
N ARG A 34 -6.62 -10.14 -13.37
CA ARG A 34 -5.23 -10.57 -13.65
C ARG A 34 -4.18 -9.63 -13.08
N ASP A 35 -4.57 -8.41 -12.71
CA ASP A 35 -3.67 -7.40 -12.17
C ASP A 35 -3.81 -7.24 -10.65
N ARG A 36 -4.82 -7.87 -10.02
CA ARG A 36 -5.06 -7.78 -8.57
C ARG A 36 -3.90 -8.21 -7.70
N TRP A 37 -3.08 -9.15 -8.16
CA TRP A 37 -1.90 -9.59 -7.41
C TRP A 37 -0.84 -8.49 -7.25
N ILE A 38 -0.89 -7.42 -8.05
CA ILE A 38 0.07 -6.30 -8.00
C ILE A 38 0.06 -5.60 -6.65
N VAL A 39 -1.07 -5.60 -5.92
CA VAL A 39 -1.19 -4.98 -4.59
C VAL A 39 -0.20 -5.54 -3.56
N ASN A 40 0.28 -6.77 -3.78
CA ASN A 40 1.20 -7.48 -2.90
C ASN A 40 2.67 -7.28 -3.28
N ILE A 41 2.94 -6.62 -4.39
CA ILE A 41 4.30 -6.43 -4.88
C ILE A 41 4.89 -5.21 -4.18
N PRO A 42 6.05 -5.33 -3.52
CA PRO A 42 6.73 -4.19 -2.94
C PRO A 42 7.15 -3.23 -4.06
N ALA A 43 7.04 -1.93 -3.80
CA ALA A 43 7.57 -0.91 -4.68
C ALA A 43 9.09 -1.06 -4.85
N PRO A 44 9.70 -0.51 -5.92
CA PRO A 44 11.15 -0.42 -6.00
C PRO A 44 11.73 0.29 -4.77
N ALA A 45 12.86 -0.17 -4.26
CA ALA A 45 13.49 0.37 -3.04
C ALA A 45 13.92 1.84 -3.22
N GLU A 46 14.25 2.20 -4.46
CA GLU A 46 14.65 3.52 -4.92
C GLU A 46 13.47 4.46 -5.22
N SER A 47 12.23 3.99 -5.11
CA SER A 47 11.03 4.82 -5.30
C SER A 47 10.66 5.60 -4.03
N GLU A 48 9.74 6.56 -4.15
CA GLU A 48 9.20 7.31 -2.99
C GLU A 48 8.54 6.39 -1.95
N PHE A 49 8.11 5.19 -2.36
CA PHE A 49 7.47 4.21 -1.51
C PHE A 49 8.46 3.23 -0.86
N SER A 50 9.77 3.29 -1.16
CA SER A 50 10.81 2.56 -0.40
C SER A 50 10.48 1.10 -0.09
N GLY A 51 10.06 0.29 -1.09
CA GLY A 51 9.71 -1.12 -0.84
C GLY A 51 8.33 -1.39 -0.25
N GLN A 52 7.52 -0.37 -0.01
CA GLN A 52 6.18 -0.54 0.55
C GLN A 52 5.26 -1.24 -0.45
N THR A 53 4.38 -2.09 0.08
CA THR A 53 3.21 -2.62 -0.65
C THR A 53 2.02 -1.69 -0.50
N ALA A 54 0.92 -1.95 -1.22
CA ALA A 54 -0.32 -1.17 -1.08
C ALA A 54 -0.80 -1.09 0.39
N LEU A 55 -0.70 -2.20 1.14
CA LEU A 55 -1.08 -2.24 2.55
C LEU A 55 -0.18 -1.37 3.44
N HIS A 56 1.13 -1.31 3.17
CA HIS A 56 2.02 -0.42 3.91
C HIS A 56 1.64 1.04 3.67
N VAL A 57 1.34 1.41 2.42
CA VAL A 57 0.97 2.79 2.07
C VAL A 57 -0.33 3.20 2.77
N VAL A 58 -1.40 2.40 2.69
CA VAL A 58 -2.67 2.73 3.37
C VAL A 58 -2.51 2.81 4.90
N CYS A 59 -1.69 1.94 5.50
CA CYS A 59 -1.39 2.00 6.93
C CYS A 59 -0.60 3.27 7.30
N THR A 60 0.34 3.67 6.46
CA THR A 60 1.18 4.87 6.68
C THR A 60 0.35 6.15 6.58
N HIS A 61 -0.63 6.18 5.70
CA HIS A 61 -1.51 7.31 5.47
C HIS A 61 -2.85 7.23 6.20
N ILE A 62 -3.08 6.19 7.01
CA ILE A 62 -4.29 5.98 7.81
C ILE A 62 -5.55 5.94 6.92
N GLN A 63 -5.45 5.31 5.75
CA GLN A 63 -6.56 5.14 4.82
C GLN A 63 -7.39 3.91 5.21
N VAL A 64 -8.17 4.03 6.29
CA VAL A 64 -8.89 2.92 6.93
C VAL A 64 -9.86 2.23 5.97
N GLU A 65 -10.56 2.98 5.11
CA GLU A 65 -11.47 2.39 4.12
C GLU A 65 -10.71 1.51 3.11
N LEU A 66 -9.62 2.01 2.54
CA LEU A 66 -8.82 1.26 1.57
C LEU A 66 -8.13 0.06 2.20
N LEU A 67 -7.75 0.15 3.49
CA LEU A 67 -7.24 -0.99 4.24
C LEU A 67 -8.23 -2.16 4.22
N PHE A 68 -9.52 -1.90 4.47
CA PHE A 68 -10.54 -2.95 4.42
C PHE A 68 -10.74 -3.48 3.01
N VAL A 69 -10.82 -2.61 2.00
CA VAL A 69 -10.97 -3.01 0.59
C VAL A 69 -9.80 -3.91 0.15
N LEU A 70 -8.56 -3.52 0.44
CA LEU A 70 -7.37 -4.31 0.08
C LEU A 70 -7.36 -5.69 0.73
N LEU A 71 -7.75 -5.78 2.01
CA LEU A 71 -7.80 -7.06 2.74
C LEU A 71 -8.97 -7.94 2.28
N GLN A 72 -10.17 -7.37 2.17
CA GLN A 72 -11.42 -8.10 1.96
C GLN A 72 -11.73 -8.38 0.51
N ASP A 73 -11.33 -7.52 -0.43
CA ASP A 73 -11.71 -7.65 -1.84
C ASP A 73 -10.51 -8.07 -2.71
N PHE A 74 -9.32 -7.55 -2.37
CA PHE A 74 -8.10 -7.79 -3.14
C PHE A 74 -7.12 -8.79 -2.51
N ARG A 75 -7.47 -9.38 -1.35
CA ARG A 75 -6.69 -10.43 -0.67
C ARG A 75 -5.22 -10.01 -0.46
N ALA A 76 -5.00 -8.75 -0.09
CA ALA A 76 -3.67 -8.24 0.14
C ALA A 76 -2.99 -8.93 1.34
N ASP A 77 -1.69 -9.18 1.25
CA ASP A 77 -0.91 -9.88 2.27
C ASP A 77 -0.58 -8.96 3.44
N SER A 78 -1.30 -9.14 4.55
CA SER A 78 -1.08 -8.42 5.80
C SER A 78 0.29 -8.65 6.44
N ASN A 79 1.02 -9.68 6.02
CA ASN A 79 2.34 -10.04 6.54
C ASN A 79 3.48 -9.67 5.60
N ALA A 80 3.18 -8.97 4.49
CA ALA A 80 4.21 -8.52 3.56
C ALA A 80 5.28 -7.69 4.30
N LEU A 81 6.53 -7.79 3.84
CA LEU A 81 7.66 -7.05 4.41
C LEU A 81 8.10 -5.94 3.45
N ASP A 82 8.31 -4.74 3.97
CA ASP A 82 8.98 -3.65 3.24
C ASP A 82 10.51 -3.84 3.18
N ILE A 83 11.26 -2.87 2.64
CA ILE A 83 12.74 -2.93 2.58
C ILE A 83 13.41 -2.96 3.96
N HIS A 84 12.70 -2.54 5.01
CA HIS A 84 13.21 -2.51 6.38
C HIS A 84 12.80 -3.78 7.16
N GLY A 85 12.12 -4.73 6.52
CA GLY A 85 11.57 -5.91 7.20
C GLY A 85 10.39 -5.57 8.12
N THR A 86 9.70 -4.45 7.86
CA THR A 86 8.53 -4.00 8.61
C THR A 86 7.27 -4.55 7.97
N THR A 87 6.26 -4.91 8.76
CA THR A 87 4.92 -5.26 8.25
C THR A 87 4.00 -4.05 8.20
N PRO A 88 2.91 -4.08 7.40
CA PRO A 88 1.95 -2.97 7.34
C PRO A 88 1.40 -2.58 8.71
N LEU A 89 1.15 -3.57 9.58
CA LEU A 89 0.64 -3.33 10.93
C LEU A 89 1.67 -2.62 11.82
N ILE A 90 2.95 -2.99 11.72
CA ILE A 90 4.01 -2.33 12.48
C ILE A 90 4.16 -0.88 12.02
N CYS A 91 4.02 -0.57 10.72
CA CYS A 91 4.00 0.81 10.23
C CYS A 91 2.89 1.65 10.89
N LEU A 92 1.68 1.10 10.98
CA LEU A 92 0.55 1.76 11.63
C LEU A 92 0.83 2.05 13.11
N VAL A 93 1.31 1.04 13.85
CA VAL A 93 1.62 1.17 15.28
C VAL A 93 2.71 2.20 15.53
N ARG A 94 3.80 2.18 14.75
CA ARG A 94 4.90 3.15 14.89
C ARG A 94 4.43 4.59 14.72
N LEU A 95 3.49 4.84 13.81
CA LEU A 95 2.90 6.17 13.64
C LEU A 95 1.97 6.56 14.79
N GLY A 96 1.24 5.59 15.35
CA GLY A 96 0.46 5.77 16.57
C GLY A 96 1.35 6.19 17.74
N THR A 97 2.42 5.43 18.01
CA THR A 97 3.39 5.64 19.11
C THR A 97 4.30 6.88 18.95
N LEU A 98 4.27 7.52 17.77
CA LEU A 98 4.97 8.78 17.53
C LEU A 98 4.04 9.99 17.70
N ARG A 99 2.72 9.78 17.67
CA ARG A 99 1.72 10.87 17.76
C ARG A 99 1.24 11.13 19.19
N ASP A 100 1.43 10.18 20.09
CA ASP A 100 0.97 10.20 21.49
C ASP A 100 1.90 10.96 22.46
N ASP A 101 3.17 11.21 22.12
CA ASP A 101 4.09 11.89 23.07
C ASP A 101 4.42 13.35 22.75
N ASN A 102 4.07 13.88 21.57
CA ASN A 102 4.47 15.26 21.19
C ASN A 102 3.38 16.10 20.47
N GLY A 103 2.11 15.71 20.59
CA GLY A 103 0.97 16.63 20.45
C GLY A 103 1.01 17.61 19.26
N ARG A 104 1.03 17.12 18.02
CA ARG A 104 0.73 17.96 16.86
C ARG A 104 -0.36 17.34 15.98
N LYS A 105 -1.55 17.95 16.06
CA LYS A 105 -2.40 18.20 14.90
C LYS A 105 -1.83 19.41 14.16
#